data_AF-A0A6I2W3I7-F1
#
_entry.id   AF-A0A6I2W3I7-F1
#
_cell.length_a   1.000
_cell.length_b   1.000
_cell.length_c   1.000
_cell.angle_alpha   90.00
_cell.angle_beta   90.00
_cell.angle_gamma   90.00
#
_symmetry.space_group_name_H-M   'P 1'
#
loop_
_entity.id
_entity.type
_entity.pdbx_description
1 polymer ?
#
loop_
_entity_poly.entity_id
_entity_poly.type
_entity_poly.pdbx_seq_one_letter_code
_entity_poly.pdbx_strand_id
1 'polypeptide(L)'
;MIEKSTAPTPEDLQWLKTVVTNIHIKNRQRGHATWCGHDFDFTCPSSVTYPFQWFWDSCFHAIALSHIDLAKAEAEIKSLLKNQHEDGFVSHVTFWQRDSFEEMVSTYAIAFRSKYLSDEMQPPLLAEAVQAVAQRGRGNEFIKEVLPSVRRFYEWLHNVRNPFGDGLIRVVQPDETGLDHSPKWDELMNIQDEEHESWDRGWHSICDPYDKFNRDPKKMIALNHFVVADVMVNVIYIENLRVLAELCLQIKDEAGAAIYIARAAKARDSLEELCWDETDGLYYDVNGKENEKLRVNTFTSLMPLLLADLAPKKVEALMAHLLNPEEYWAEFPIPSTAMNHPTYRPETV
;
A
#
# COMPACT_ATOMS: atom_id res chain seq x y z
N MET A 1 -11.83 -30.63 -17.60
CA MET A 1 -10.56 -30.52 -18.36
C MET A 1 -10.30 -29.03 -18.48
N ILE A 2 -9.42 -28.48 -17.66
CA ILE A 2 -9.00 -27.07 -17.80
C ILE A 2 -8.18 -27.04 -19.09
N GLU A 3 -8.67 -26.36 -20.13
CA GLU A 3 -7.89 -26.12 -21.34
C GLU A 3 -6.54 -25.53 -20.92
N LYS A 4 -5.44 -26.08 -21.46
CA LYS A 4 -4.12 -25.51 -21.22
C LYS A 4 -4.17 -24.07 -21.70
N SER A 5 -4.14 -23.12 -20.76
CA SER A 5 -3.95 -21.71 -21.06
C SER A 5 -2.73 -21.60 -21.99
N THR A 6 -2.96 -21.17 -23.22
CA THR A 6 -1.89 -20.91 -24.17
C THR A 6 -1.17 -19.66 -23.73
N ALA A 7 0.16 -19.71 -23.64
CA ALA A 7 0.95 -18.54 -23.30
C ALA A 7 0.62 -17.37 -24.25
N PRO A 8 0.62 -16.11 -23.76
CA PRO A 8 0.30 -14.94 -24.58
C PRO A 8 1.18 -14.85 -25.84
N THR A 9 0.59 -14.54 -26.98
CA THR A 9 1.31 -14.31 -28.24
C THR A 9 2.00 -12.93 -28.24
N PRO A 10 2.98 -12.68 -29.13
CA PRO A 10 3.53 -11.34 -29.33
C PRO A 10 2.47 -10.29 -29.66
N GLU A 11 1.44 -10.67 -30.43
CA GLU A 11 0.30 -9.82 -30.77
C GLU A 11 -0.53 -9.46 -29.53
N ASP A 12 -0.79 -10.42 -28.64
CA ASP A 12 -1.49 -10.18 -27.36
C ASP A 12 -0.72 -9.19 -26.48
N LEU A 13 0.61 -9.35 -26.40
CA LEU A 13 1.47 -8.45 -25.65
C LEU A 13 1.49 -7.03 -26.24
N GLN A 14 1.49 -6.92 -27.57
CA GLN A 14 1.44 -5.63 -28.25
C GLN A 14 0.08 -4.93 -28.07
N TRP A 15 -1.02 -5.71 -28.13
CA TRP A 15 -2.36 -5.22 -27.81
C TRP A 15 -2.43 -4.71 -26.37
N LEU A 16 -1.95 -5.50 -25.39
CA LEU A 16 -1.94 -5.12 -23.98
C LEU A 16 -1.17 -3.81 -23.75
N LYS A 17 0.04 -3.68 -24.32
CA LYS A 17 0.82 -2.44 -24.25
C LYS A 17 0.07 -1.24 -24.81
N THR A 18 -0.65 -1.43 -25.91
CA THR A 18 -1.43 -0.36 -26.55
C THR A 18 -2.59 0.07 -25.65
N VAL A 19 -3.33 -0.89 -25.09
CA VAL A 19 -4.46 -0.62 -24.18
C VAL A 19 -3.99 0.09 -22.91
N VAL A 20 -2.94 -0.43 -22.27
CA VAL A 20 -2.35 0.15 -21.05
C VAL A 20 -1.85 1.58 -21.31
N THR A 21 -1.16 1.80 -22.44
CA THR A 21 -0.70 3.15 -22.83
C THR A 21 -1.87 4.13 -22.96
N ASN A 22 -2.97 3.71 -23.60
CA ASN A 22 -4.14 4.56 -23.77
C ASN A 22 -4.83 4.88 -22.44
N ILE A 23 -4.88 3.93 -21.49
CA ILE A 23 -5.40 4.15 -20.13
C ILE A 23 -4.56 5.20 -19.41
N HIS A 24 -3.23 5.07 -19.41
CA HIS A 24 -2.35 6.06 -18.79
C HIS A 24 -2.44 7.44 -19.46
N ILE A 25 -2.67 7.51 -20.78
CA ILE A 25 -2.89 8.79 -21.46
C ILE A 25 -4.22 9.42 -21.01
N LYS A 26 -5.30 8.63 -20.97
CA LYS A 26 -6.63 9.10 -20.58
C LYS A 26 -6.65 9.61 -19.13
N ASN A 27 -5.98 8.89 -18.23
CA ASN A 27 -5.97 9.19 -16.81
C ASN A 27 -4.85 10.17 -16.39
N ARG A 28 -4.03 10.65 -17.32
CA ARG A 28 -2.95 11.60 -17.01
C ARG A 28 -3.51 12.95 -16.60
N GLN A 29 -3.06 13.44 -15.46
CA GLN A 29 -3.29 14.79 -14.96
C GLN A 29 -1.98 15.56 -14.98
N ARG A 30 -2.02 16.81 -15.43
CA ARG A 30 -0.83 17.68 -15.44
C ARG A 30 -1.22 19.14 -15.23
N GLY A 31 -0.35 19.90 -14.60
CA GLY A 31 -0.59 21.32 -14.36
C GLY A 31 0.41 21.93 -13.42
N HIS A 32 0.07 23.14 -12.96
CA HIS A 32 0.82 23.88 -11.95
C HIS A 32 -0.07 24.10 -10.73
N ALA A 33 0.37 23.64 -9.58
CA ALA A 33 -0.31 23.82 -8.31
C ALA A 33 0.14 25.14 -7.65
N THR A 34 -0.69 26.17 -7.78
CA THR A 34 -0.39 27.52 -7.26
C THR A 34 -0.21 27.56 -5.75
N TRP A 35 -0.84 26.65 -5.00
CA TRP A 35 -0.78 26.58 -3.55
C TRP A 35 0.59 26.16 -3.00
N CYS A 36 1.43 25.50 -3.81
CA CYS A 36 2.81 25.11 -3.45
C CYS A 36 3.87 25.52 -4.48
N GLY A 37 3.46 26.10 -5.62
CA GLY A 37 4.38 26.52 -6.68
C GLY A 37 5.08 25.35 -7.38
N HIS A 38 4.45 24.18 -7.42
CA HIS A 38 5.01 22.98 -8.05
C HIS A 38 4.21 22.59 -9.29
N ASP A 39 4.92 22.18 -10.34
CA ASP A 39 4.32 21.47 -11.45
C ASP A 39 4.06 20.01 -11.04
N PHE A 40 2.96 19.45 -11.53
CA PHE A 40 2.59 18.06 -11.32
C PHE A 40 2.30 17.38 -12.66
N ASP A 41 2.63 16.09 -12.74
CA ASP A 41 2.40 15.22 -13.88
C ASP A 41 2.30 13.78 -13.38
N PHE A 42 1.08 13.27 -13.31
CA PHE A 42 0.77 11.97 -12.70
C PHE A 42 -0.40 11.28 -13.41
N THR A 43 -0.63 10.02 -13.08
CA THR A 43 -1.77 9.22 -13.55
C THR A 43 -2.72 9.00 -12.39
N CYS A 44 -3.96 9.48 -12.52
CA CYS A 44 -5.00 9.22 -11.52
C CYS A 44 -5.55 7.78 -11.65
N PRO A 45 -5.98 7.12 -10.56
CA PRO A 45 -6.56 5.78 -10.65
C PRO A 45 -7.80 5.73 -11.54
N SER A 46 -8.64 6.77 -11.43
CA SER A 46 -9.87 6.90 -12.22
C SER A 46 -10.17 8.36 -12.48
N SER A 47 -10.30 8.74 -13.75
CA SER A 47 -10.69 10.11 -14.12
C SER A 47 -12.12 10.48 -13.72
N VAL A 48 -12.91 9.50 -13.26
CA VAL A 48 -14.33 9.69 -12.88
C VAL A 48 -14.48 9.76 -11.37
N THR A 49 -13.88 8.81 -10.66
CA THR A 49 -14.11 8.63 -9.21
C THR A 49 -12.93 9.05 -8.36
N TYR A 50 -11.70 9.04 -8.89
CA TYR A 50 -10.47 9.31 -8.15
C TYR A 50 -9.49 10.17 -8.97
N PRO A 51 -9.82 11.44 -9.26
CA PRO A 51 -9.05 12.28 -10.19
C PRO A 51 -7.74 12.85 -9.60
N PHE A 52 -7.31 12.37 -8.43
CA PHE A 52 -6.16 12.87 -7.68
C PHE A 52 -4.99 11.89 -7.70
N GLN A 53 -3.84 12.32 -7.18
CA GLN A 53 -2.66 11.46 -7.10
C GLN A 53 -2.71 10.64 -5.82
N TRP A 54 -2.83 9.32 -5.96
CA TRP A 54 -2.85 8.36 -4.85
C TRP A 54 -1.49 7.67 -4.72
N PHE A 55 -1.01 7.46 -3.50
CA PHE A 55 0.38 7.09 -3.23
C PHE A 55 0.74 5.71 -3.79
N TRP A 56 0.00 4.66 -3.41
CA TRP A 56 0.35 3.32 -3.85
C TRP A 56 0.01 3.13 -5.35
N ASP A 57 -1.01 3.82 -5.85
CA ASP A 57 -1.41 3.77 -7.25
C ASP A 57 -0.33 4.39 -8.11
N SER A 58 0.21 5.55 -7.72
CA SER A 58 1.37 6.16 -8.38
C SER A 58 2.60 5.24 -8.36
N CYS A 59 2.79 4.43 -7.32
CA CYS A 59 3.86 3.44 -7.29
C CYS A 59 3.63 2.36 -8.36
N PHE A 60 2.44 1.76 -8.42
CA PHE A 60 2.08 0.77 -9.44
C PHE A 60 2.07 1.36 -10.86
N HIS A 61 1.56 2.58 -11.03
CA HIS A 61 1.59 3.30 -12.30
C HIS A 61 3.04 3.54 -12.76
N ALA A 62 3.94 3.95 -11.87
CA ALA A 62 5.34 4.14 -12.22
C ALA A 62 6.01 2.83 -12.65
N ILE A 63 5.70 1.71 -11.97
CA ILE A 63 6.17 0.38 -12.37
C ILE A 63 5.67 0.03 -13.78
N ALA A 64 4.36 0.16 -14.04
CA ALA A 64 3.80 -0.10 -15.36
C ALA A 64 4.37 0.83 -16.45
N LEU A 65 4.44 2.14 -16.17
CA LEU A 65 5.00 3.16 -17.05
C LEU A 65 6.48 2.90 -17.35
N SER A 66 7.25 2.29 -16.43
CA SER A 66 8.66 1.96 -16.69
C SER A 66 8.85 1.04 -17.89
N HIS A 67 7.81 0.30 -18.30
CA HIS A 67 7.82 -0.57 -19.48
C HIS A 67 7.38 0.12 -20.78
N ILE A 68 6.77 1.30 -20.73
CA ILE A 68 6.13 1.95 -21.88
C ILE A 68 6.51 3.42 -22.09
N ASP A 69 6.74 4.19 -21.03
CA ASP A 69 7.06 5.61 -21.05
C ASP A 69 7.87 5.99 -19.80
N LEU A 70 9.19 5.87 -19.89
CA LEU A 70 10.11 6.14 -18.78
C LEU A 70 10.07 7.59 -18.30
N ALA A 71 9.86 8.54 -19.21
CA ALA A 71 9.78 9.95 -18.84
C ALA A 71 8.58 10.22 -17.94
N LYS A 72 7.42 9.62 -18.26
CA LYS A 72 6.25 9.66 -17.37
C LYS A 72 6.47 8.89 -16.08
N ALA A 73 7.11 7.73 -16.12
CA ALA A 73 7.37 6.94 -14.92
C ALA A 73 8.21 7.72 -13.89
N GLU A 74 9.24 8.45 -14.36
CA GLU A 74 10.00 9.36 -13.52
C GLU A 74 9.16 10.56 -13.04
N ALA A 75 8.34 11.16 -13.92
CA ALA A 75 7.48 12.29 -13.57
C ALA A 75 6.44 11.93 -12.49
N GLU A 76 5.87 10.73 -12.55
CA GLU A 76 4.92 10.17 -11.57
C GLU A 76 5.54 10.17 -10.15
N ILE A 77 6.74 9.57 -10.02
CA ILE A 77 7.48 9.49 -8.74
C ILE A 77 7.90 10.89 -8.27
N LYS A 78 8.40 11.73 -9.19
CA LYS A 78 8.82 13.10 -8.83
C LYS A 78 7.65 13.93 -8.33
N SER A 79 6.49 13.86 -8.98
CA SER A 79 5.26 14.51 -8.53
C SER A 79 4.85 13.97 -7.17
N LEU A 80 4.84 12.65 -6.97
CA LEU A 80 4.49 12.03 -5.69
C LEU A 80 5.40 12.53 -4.55
N LEU A 81 6.70 12.70 -4.80
CA LEU A 81 7.64 13.19 -3.80
C LEU A 81 7.52 14.69 -3.50
N LYS A 82 6.85 15.48 -4.36
CA LYS A 82 6.54 16.90 -4.08
C LYS A 82 5.45 17.08 -3.03
N ASN A 83 4.69 16.04 -2.73
CA ASN A 83 3.75 15.95 -1.60
C ASN A 83 4.46 15.71 -0.25
N GLN A 84 5.78 15.47 -0.25
CA GLN A 84 6.47 15.14 0.99
C GLN A 84 6.48 16.31 2.00
N HIS A 85 6.01 16.04 3.21
CA HIS A 85 5.96 16.98 4.33
C HIS A 85 7.34 17.24 4.93
N GLU A 86 7.46 18.27 5.77
CA GLU A 86 8.72 18.62 6.45
C GLU A 86 9.23 17.52 7.40
N ASP A 87 8.35 16.69 7.94
CA ASP A 87 8.70 15.55 8.81
C ASP A 87 9.05 14.27 8.03
N GLY A 88 8.91 14.28 6.70
CA GLY A 88 9.23 13.17 5.81
C GLY A 88 8.03 12.34 5.38
N PHE A 89 6.86 12.54 6.01
CA PHE A 89 5.61 11.89 5.60
C PHE A 89 5.26 12.20 4.14
N VAL A 90 4.66 11.24 3.45
CA VAL A 90 4.04 11.45 2.13
C VAL A 90 2.59 11.02 2.28
N SER A 91 1.67 11.95 2.07
CA SER A 91 0.23 11.68 2.18
C SER A 91 -0.21 10.65 1.15
N HIS A 92 -1.18 9.80 1.51
CA HIS A 92 -1.74 8.84 0.58
C HIS A 92 -2.43 9.52 -0.62
N VAL A 93 -2.94 10.75 -0.48
CA VAL A 93 -3.50 11.55 -1.57
C VAL A 93 -2.90 12.96 -1.61
N THR A 94 -2.55 13.37 -2.82
CA THR A 94 -2.31 14.79 -3.15
C THR A 94 -3.43 15.32 -4.02
N PHE A 95 -4.15 16.32 -3.50
CA PHE A 95 -5.24 16.97 -4.21
C PHE A 95 -4.72 18.17 -5.03
N TRP A 96 -3.81 17.92 -5.98
CA TRP A 96 -3.10 18.96 -6.74
C TRP A 96 -4.01 20.05 -7.30
N GLN A 97 -5.15 19.62 -7.84
CA GLN A 97 -6.16 20.43 -8.50
C GLN A 97 -7.49 20.49 -7.71
N ARG A 98 -7.45 20.34 -6.37
CA ARG A 98 -8.64 20.26 -5.49
C ARG A 98 -9.72 21.29 -5.81
N ASP A 99 -9.33 22.54 -6.06
CA ASP A 99 -10.26 23.66 -6.22
C ASP A 99 -11.26 23.46 -7.38
N SER A 100 -10.97 22.55 -8.33
CA SER A 100 -11.88 22.17 -9.43
C SER A 100 -12.80 20.99 -9.10
N PHE A 101 -12.70 20.41 -7.90
CA PHE A 101 -13.32 19.15 -7.51
C PHE A 101 -13.92 19.19 -6.09
N GLU A 102 -14.21 20.38 -5.55
CA GLU A 102 -14.63 20.53 -4.14
C GLU A 102 -15.90 19.72 -3.80
N GLU A 103 -16.87 19.64 -4.72
CA GLU A 103 -18.08 18.82 -4.55
C GLU A 103 -17.74 17.33 -4.42
N MET A 104 -16.87 16.80 -5.28
CA MET A 104 -16.43 15.41 -5.22
C MET A 104 -15.61 15.14 -3.95
N VAL A 105 -14.74 16.06 -3.55
CA VAL A 105 -13.95 15.91 -2.33
C VAL A 105 -14.84 15.88 -1.09
N SER A 106 -15.99 16.57 -1.11
CA SER A 106 -16.94 16.56 0.00
C SER A 106 -17.67 15.23 0.21
N THR A 107 -17.58 14.29 -0.75
CA THR A 107 -18.18 12.96 -0.63
C THR A 107 -17.18 11.90 -0.16
N TYR A 108 -15.92 12.25 0.07
CA TYR A 108 -14.91 11.29 0.53
C TYR A 108 -14.86 11.23 2.06
N ALA A 109 -14.87 10.00 2.60
CA ALA A 109 -14.48 9.71 3.97
C ALA A 109 -12.95 9.72 4.06
N ILE A 110 -12.35 10.91 4.14
CA ILE A 110 -10.90 11.08 4.11
C ILE A 110 -10.46 12.12 5.14
N ALA A 111 -9.42 11.79 5.89
CA ALA A 111 -8.82 12.72 6.83
C ALA A 111 -7.81 13.64 6.14
N PHE A 112 -7.83 14.92 6.51
CA PHE A 112 -6.97 15.95 5.91
C PHE A 112 -5.92 16.46 6.89
N ARG A 113 -4.66 16.52 6.42
CA ARG A 113 -3.56 17.19 7.14
C ARG A 113 -3.51 18.67 6.78
N SER A 114 -3.88 18.97 5.54
CA SER A 114 -4.14 20.32 5.04
C SER A 114 -5.24 20.25 3.99
N LYS A 115 -5.70 21.41 3.48
CA LYS A 115 -6.66 21.44 2.38
C LYS A 115 -6.23 20.59 1.18
N TYR A 116 -4.93 20.47 0.88
CA TYR A 116 -4.49 19.80 -0.36
C TYR A 116 -3.83 18.44 -0.13
N LEU A 117 -3.71 17.98 1.12
CA LEU A 117 -2.98 16.77 1.48
C LEU A 117 -3.75 15.97 2.53
N SER A 118 -3.94 14.68 2.29
CA SER A 118 -4.57 13.78 3.27
C SER A 118 -3.65 13.50 4.48
N ASP A 119 -4.22 12.96 5.57
CA ASP A 119 -3.50 12.63 6.81
C ASP A 119 -3.38 11.13 7.06
N GLU A 120 -3.09 10.38 6.01
CA GLU A 120 -3.09 8.91 6.06
C GLU A 120 -1.96 8.40 5.17
N MET A 121 -1.28 7.33 5.62
CA MET A 121 -0.32 6.62 4.78
C MET A 121 -1.04 5.64 3.84
N GLN A 122 -0.28 5.01 2.94
CA GLN A 122 -0.72 3.84 2.17
C GLN A 122 0.43 2.83 2.13
N PRO A 123 0.21 1.57 1.68
CA PRO A 123 1.26 0.56 1.69
C PRO A 123 2.54 1.05 0.96
N PRO A 124 3.72 0.95 1.61
CA PRO A 124 4.90 1.72 1.19
C PRO A 124 5.69 1.05 0.05
N LEU A 125 5.12 1.03 -1.16
CA LEU A 125 5.69 0.47 -2.41
C LEU A 125 6.73 1.37 -3.15
N LEU A 126 7.09 2.50 -2.56
CA LEU A 126 7.85 3.54 -3.26
C LEU A 126 9.26 3.12 -3.65
N ALA A 127 9.95 2.31 -2.84
CA ALA A 127 11.31 1.86 -3.16
C ALA A 127 11.32 0.90 -4.36
N GLU A 128 10.34 -0.01 -4.43
CA GLU A 128 10.13 -0.89 -5.59
C GLU A 128 9.82 -0.09 -6.86
N ALA A 129 8.95 0.91 -6.77
CA ALA A 129 8.66 1.79 -7.91
C ALA A 129 9.92 2.52 -8.40
N VAL A 130 10.72 3.06 -7.49
CA VAL A 130 11.99 3.70 -7.83
C VAL A 130 12.96 2.71 -8.48
N GLN A 131 13.06 1.48 -7.95
CA GLN A 131 13.91 0.45 -8.52
C GLN A 131 13.47 0.07 -9.94
N ALA A 132 12.18 -0.15 -10.16
CA ALA A 132 11.64 -0.53 -11.47
C ALA A 132 11.92 0.54 -12.54
N VAL A 133 11.73 1.82 -12.18
CA VAL A 133 12.02 2.97 -13.06
C VAL A 133 13.52 3.13 -13.28
N ALA A 134 14.34 3.07 -12.24
CA ALA A 134 15.79 3.20 -12.35
C ALA A 134 16.40 2.11 -13.23
N GLN A 135 15.96 0.85 -13.07
CA GLN A 135 16.48 -0.31 -13.80
C GLN A 135 16.31 -0.17 -15.32
N ARG A 136 15.26 0.53 -15.78
CA ARG A 136 14.96 0.71 -17.21
C ARG A 136 15.31 2.11 -17.72
N GLY A 137 15.48 3.08 -16.82
CA GLY A 137 15.73 4.49 -17.13
C GLY A 137 17.17 4.93 -16.85
N ARG A 138 17.33 6.08 -16.20
CA ARG A 138 18.63 6.71 -15.93
C ARG A 138 19.48 6.01 -14.85
N GLY A 139 19.03 4.87 -14.31
CA GLY A 139 19.78 4.11 -13.31
C GLY A 139 20.18 4.94 -12.09
N ASN A 140 21.46 4.88 -11.74
CA ASN A 140 22.02 5.53 -10.56
C ASN A 140 21.82 7.05 -10.52
N GLU A 141 21.66 7.72 -11.66
CA GLU A 141 21.38 9.17 -11.68
C GLU A 141 20.00 9.46 -11.10
N PHE A 142 18.97 8.73 -11.54
CA PHE A 142 17.62 8.87 -10.99
C PHE A 142 17.57 8.46 -9.52
N ILE A 143 18.25 7.36 -9.14
CA ILE A 143 18.32 6.92 -7.73
C ILE A 143 18.90 8.04 -6.87
N LYS A 144 20.04 8.63 -7.25
CA LYS A 144 20.66 9.73 -6.49
C LYS A 144 19.75 10.96 -6.37
N GLU A 145 18.94 11.22 -7.38
CA GLU A 145 18.00 12.34 -7.40
C GLU A 145 16.87 12.15 -6.38
N VAL A 146 16.24 10.97 -6.35
CA VAL A 146 15.00 10.76 -5.56
C VAL A 146 15.24 10.11 -4.18
N LEU A 147 16.31 9.33 -4.03
CA LEU A 147 16.56 8.55 -2.81
C LEU A 147 16.60 9.40 -1.52
N PRO A 148 17.14 10.63 -1.49
CA PRO A 148 17.07 11.46 -0.28
C PRO A 148 15.65 11.67 0.24
N SER A 149 14.70 11.97 -0.65
CA SER A 149 13.28 12.12 -0.29
C SER A 149 12.65 10.77 0.06
N VAL A 150 12.92 9.72 -0.71
CA VAL A 150 12.41 8.36 -0.41
C VAL A 150 12.85 7.94 1.00
N ARG A 151 14.13 8.11 1.36
CA ARG A 151 14.64 7.77 2.70
C ARG A 151 13.88 8.50 3.80
N ARG A 152 13.60 9.79 3.64
CA ARG A 152 12.83 10.57 4.63
C ARG A 152 11.45 9.96 4.89
N PHE A 153 10.80 9.39 3.88
CA PHE A 153 9.52 8.70 4.06
C PHE A 153 9.65 7.41 4.87
N TYR A 154 10.63 6.56 4.56
CA TYR A 154 10.85 5.33 5.33
C TYR A 154 11.41 5.61 6.74
N GLU A 155 12.17 6.68 6.94
CA GLU A 155 12.52 7.16 8.29
C GLU A 155 11.29 7.63 9.06
N TRP A 156 10.36 8.32 8.41
CA TRP A 156 9.09 8.70 9.05
C TRP A 156 8.29 7.46 9.47
N LEU A 157 8.12 6.48 8.58
CA LEU A 157 7.45 5.21 8.90
C LEU A 157 8.10 4.51 10.09
N HIS A 158 9.44 4.38 10.08
CA HIS A 158 10.17 3.75 11.16
C HIS A 158 10.05 4.50 12.51
N ASN A 159 10.09 5.83 12.49
CA ASN A 159 10.10 6.64 13.72
C ASN A 159 8.70 6.94 14.26
N VAL A 160 7.67 6.90 13.41
CA VAL A 160 6.30 7.31 13.76
C VAL A 160 5.35 6.13 13.79
N ARG A 161 5.45 5.20 12.84
CA ARG A 161 4.52 4.07 12.69
C ARG A 161 5.03 2.76 13.28
N ASN A 162 6.24 2.66 13.79
CA ASN A 162 6.72 1.52 14.58
C ASN A 162 6.82 1.90 16.08
N PRO A 163 5.68 2.06 16.78
CA PRO A 163 5.64 2.61 18.14
C PRO A 163 6.18 1.65 19.21
N PHE A 164 6.23 0.35 18.93
CA PHE A 164 6.62 -0.68 19.90
C PHE A 164 8.08 -1.14 19.72
N GLY A 165 8.78 -0.67 18.68
CA GLY A 165 10.16 -1.03 18.41
C GLY A 165 10.35 -2.48 17.94
N ASP A 166 9.26 -3.19 17.62
CA ASP A 166 9.29 -4.55 17.07
C ASP A 166 9.69 -4.56 15.59
N GLY A 167 9.69 -3.40 14.92
CA GLY A 167 10.08 -3.26 13.52
C GLY A 167 8.89 -3.31 12.56
N LEU A 168 7.71 -3.72 13.02
CA LEU A 168 6.49 -3.65 12.24
C LEU A 168 5.88 -2.25 12.32
N ILE A 169 5.35 -1.76 11.20
CA ILE A 169 4.61 -0.51 11.15
C ILE A 169 3.12 -0.75 11.44
N ARG A 170 2.48 0.26 12.03
CA ARG A 170 1.07 0.26 12.45
C ARG A 170 0.27 1.23 11.61
N VAL A 171 -0.82 0.75 11.04
CA VAL A 171 -1.89 1.58 10.50
C VAL A 171 -2.81 2.02 11.64
N VAL A 172 -3.38 3.23 11.53
CA VAL A 172 -4.25 3.81 12.56
C VAL A 172 -5.71 3.90 12.12
N GLN A 173 -6.00 3.54 10.87
CA GLN A 173 -7.34 3.43 10.30
C GLN A 173 -7.34 2.47 9.10
N PRO A 174 -8.51 1.94 8.68
CA PRO A 174 -8.62 0.95 7.60
C PRO A 174 -8.00 1.36 6.27
N ASP A 175 -8.28 2.59 5.80
CA ASP A 175 -7.95 3.06 4.45
C ASP A 175 -6.43 3.14 4.22
N GLU A 176 -5.64 3.19 5.30
CA GLU A 176 -4.18 3.16 5.21
C GLU A 176 -3.61 1.83 4.68
N THR A 177 -4.44 0.78 4.67
CA THR A 177 -4.12 -0.50 4.03
C THR A 177 -4.46 -0.52 2.54
N GLY A 178 -5.31 0.41 2.06
CA GLY A 178 -5.93 0.36 0.74
C GLY A 178 -7.01 -0.73 0.60
N LEU A 179 -7.46 -1.31 1.72
CA LEU A 179 -8.48 -2.36 1.79
C LEU A 179 -9.64 -1.92 2.69
N ASP A 180 -10.25 -0.78 2.33
CA ASP A 180 -11.14 0.03 3.18
C ASP A 180 -12.32 -0.77 3.76
N HIS A 181 -12.96 -1.61 2.93
CA HIS A 181 -14.12 -2.43 3.31
C HIS A 181 -13.76 -3.91 3.53
N SER A 182 -12.50 -4.22 3.83
CA SER A 182 -12.10 -5.60 4.09
C SER A 182 -12.77 -6.15 5.35
N PRO A 183 -13.24 -7.41 5.34
CA PRO A 183 -13.93 -7.97 6.50
C PRO A 183 -13.06 -8.13 7.74
N LYS A 184 -11.73 -7.99 7.61
CA LYS A 184 -10.81 -7.92 8.76
C LYS A 184 -11.07 -6.70 9.67
N TRP A 185 -11.80 -5.70 9.19
CA TRP A 185 -12.18 -4.52 9.96
C TRP A 185 -13.55 -4.63 10.59
N ASP A 186 -14.38 -5.60 10.19
CA ASP A 186 -15.79 -5.67 10.59
C ASP A 186 -15.99 -5.68 12.11
N GLU A 187 -15.16 -6.42 12.84
CA GLU A 187 -15.21 -6.44 14.31
C GLU A 187 -14.83 -5.08 14.92
N LEU A 188 -13.75 -4.46 14.44
CA LEU A 188 -13.27 -3.18 14.95
C LEU A 188 -14.21 -2.01 14.61
N MET A 189 -14.86 -2.07 13.45
CA MET A 189 -15.81 -1.07 12.94
C MET A 189 -17.27 -1.39 13.30
N ASN A 190 -17.53 -2.53 13.96
CA ASN A 190 -18.86 -3.04 14.29
C ASN A 190 -19.80 -3.13 13.06
N ILE A 191 -19.28 -3.66 11.94
CA ILE A 191 -20.06 -3.96 10.73
C ILE A 191 -20.80 -5.28 10.91
N GLN A 192 -22.11 -5.29 10.63
CA GLN A 192 -22.99 -6.44 10.86
C GLN A 192 -23.91 -6.74 9.67
N ASP A 193 -23.91 -5.88 8.65
CA ASP A 193 -24.77 -5.94 7.48
C ASP A 193 -24.05 -5.36 6.26
N GLU A 194 -24.75 -5.33 5.13
CA GLU A 194 -24.23 -4.86 3.85
C GLU A 194 -24.75 -3.46 3.46
N GLU A 195 -25.25 -2.70 4.44
CA GLU A 195 -25.75 -1.34 4.19
C GLU A 195 -24.57 -0.37 4.12
N HIS A 196 -24.52 0.46 3.06
CA HIS A 196 -23.43 1.43 2.88
C HIS A 196 -23.21 2.33 4.11
N GLU A 197 -24.30 2.71 4.77
CA GLU A 197 -24.25 3.53 5.99
C GLU A 197 -23.53 2.85 7.16
N SER A 198 -23.41 1.52 7.17
CA SER A 198 -22.69 0.78 8.22
C SER A 198 -21.19 1.03 8.12
N TRP A 199 -20.61 1.06 6.92
CA TRP A 199 -19.19 1.40 6.74
C TRP A 199 -18.89 2.85 7.06
N ASP A 200 -19.78 3.79 6.70
CA ASP A 200 -19.65 5.20 7.06
C ASP A 200 -19.62 5.40 8.59
N ARG A 201 -20.59 4.80 9.31
CA ARG A 201 -20.60 4.82 10.79
C ARG A 201 -19.38 4.13 11.38
N GLY A 202 -18.96 3.00 10.82
CA GLY A 202 -17.78 2.27 11.24
C GLY A 202 -16.51 3.10 11.09
N TRP A 203 -16.36 3.79 9.97
CA TRP A 203 -15.23 4.68 9.69
C TRP A 203 -15.17 5.83 10.69
N HIS A 204 -16.29 6.51 10.90
CA HIS A 204 -16.40 7.57 11.91
C HIS A 204 -16.08 7.07 13.32
N SER A 205 -16.47 5.84 13.67
CA SER A 205 -16.14 5.25 14.97
C SER A 205 -14.64 5.05 15.20
N ILE A 206 -13.85 4.90 14.13
CA ILE A 206 -12.38 4.81 14.18
C ILE A 206 -11.74 6.20 14.13
N CYS A 207 -12.19 7.05 13.22
CA CYS A 207 -11.54 8.32 12.89
C CYS A 207 -11.89 9.48 13.83
N ASP A 208 -13.16 9.65 14.23
CA ASP A 208 -13.60 10.77 15.07
C ASP A 208 -12.87 10.85 16.43
N PRO A 209 -12.56 9.72 17.12
CA PRO A 209 -11.77 9.75 18.35
C PRO A 209 -10.39 10.41 18.20
N TYR A 210 -9.84 10.52 16.98
CA TYR A 210 -8.54 11.13 16.73
C TYR A 210 -8.58 12.65 16.58
N ASP A 211 -9.75 13.25 16.35
CA ASP A 211 -9.89 14.70 16.13
C ASP A 211 -9.38 15.54 17.31
N LYS A 212 -9.61 15.05 18.54
CA LYS A 212 -9.11 15.70 19.78
C LYS A 212 -7.58 15.80 19.86
N PHE A 213 -6.86 15.04 19.04
CA PHE A 213 -5.40 15.05 19.00
C PHE A 213 -4.83 15.93 17.89
N ASN A 214 -5.69 16.62 17.12
CA ASN A 214 -5.29 17.29 15.88
C ASN A 214 -4.47 16.34 14.99
N ARG A 215 -4.88 15.07 15.01
CA ARG A 215 -4.26 13.93 14.33
C ARG A 215 -2.74 13.81 14.50
N ASP A 216 -2.24 14.13 15.70
CA ASP A 216 -0.87 13.78 16.09
C ASP A 216 -0.73 12.24 16.13
N PRO A 217 0.07 11.63 15.23
CA PRO A 217 0.11 10.17 15.09
C PRO A 217 0.58 9.46 16.36
N LYS A 218 1.45 10.07 17.16
CA LYS A 218 1.89 9.46 18.42
C LYS A 218 0.75 9.41 19.44
N LYS A 219 -0.11 10.43 19.47
CA LYS A 219 -1.27 10.46 20.36
C LYS A 219 -2.41 9.55 19.86
N MET A 220 -2.62 9.48 18.55
CA MET A 220 -3.56 8.53 17.94
C MET A 220 -3.17 7.09 18.30
N ILE A 221 -1.90 6.73 18.10
CA ILE A 221 -1.36 5.42 18.49
C ILE A 221 -1.48 5.18 19.99
N ALA A 222 -1.18 6.17 20.84
CA ALA A 222 -1.27 6.02 22.29
C ALA A 222 -2.72 5.81 22.79
N LEU A 223 -3.74 6.17 22.00
CA LEU A 223 -5.13 5.85 22.29
C LEU A 223 -5.38 4.33 22.24
N ASN A 224 -4.57 3.58 21.48
CA ASN A 224 -4.70 2.12 21.31
C ASN A 224 -6.10 1.69 20.84
N HIS A 225 -6.72 2.50 19.97
CA HIS A 225 -8.08 2.28 19.46
C HIS A 225 -8.08 1.42 18.20
N PHE A 226 -7.34 1.85 17.17
CA PHE A 226 -7.03 1.08 15.97
C PHE A 226 -5.53 1.26 15.72
N VAL A 227 -4.73 0.23 16.00
CA VAL A 227 -3.27 0.29 15.89
C VAL A 227 -2.80 -1.07 15.38
N VAL A 228 -3.00 -1.29 14.07
CA VAL A 228 -2.91 -2.62 13.48
C VAL A 228 -1.58 -2.79 12.75
N ALA A 229 -0.83 -3.86 13.07
CA ALA A 229 0.20 -4.37 12.18
C ALA A 229 -0.49 -5.22 11.11
N ASP A 230 -0.87 -4.58 10.02
CA ASP A 230 -1.46 -5.27 8.88
C ASP A 230 -0.39 -6.10 8.16
N VAL A 231 -0.70 -7.37 7.86
CA VAL A 231 0.23 -8.33 7.27
C VAL A 231 0.67 -7.87 5.88
N MET A 232 -0.25 -7.40 5.04
CA MET A 232 0.07 -6.97 3.68
C MET A 232 0.98 -5.74 3.68
N VAL A 233 0.63 -4.72 4.46
CA VAL A 233 1.41 -3.49 4.63
C VAL A 233 2.81 -3.82 5.12
N ASN A 234 2.96 -4.72 6.09
CA ASN A 234 4.25 -5.07 6.64
C ASN A 234 5.09 -5.97 5.72
N VAL A 235 4.49 -6.89 4.95
CA VAL A 235 5.20 -7.62 3.90
C VAL A 235 5.75 -6.66 2.85
N ILE A 236 4.92 -5.72 2.37
CA ILE A 236 5.35 -4.68 1.43
C ILE A 236 6.48 -3.83 2.04
N TYR A 237 6.34 -3.43 3.31
CA TYR A 237 7.37 -2.65 3.99
C TYR A 237 8.70 -3.42 4.13
N ILE A 238 8.66 -4.71 4.50
CA ILE A 238 9.85 -5.57 4.59
C ILE A 238 10.56 -5.65 3.24
N GLU A 239 9.83 -5.92 2.15
CA GLU A 239 10.41 -5.98 0.81
C GLU A 239 10.96 -4.61 0.38
N ASN A 240 10.26 -3.52 0.66
CA ASN A 240 10.75 -2.19 0.31
C ASN A 240 11.96 -1.76 1.14
N LEU A 241 12.13 -2.24 2.37
CA LEU A 241 13.37 -2.10 3.12
C LEU A 241 14.53 -2.87 2.46
N ARG A 242 14.28 -4.07 1.93
CA ARG A 242 15.29 -4.84 1.17
C ARG A 242 15.69 -4.10 -0.11
N VAL A 243 14.71 -3.61 -0.86
CA VAL A 243 14.94 -2.82 -2.08
C VAL A 243 15.69 -1.53 -1.77
N LEU A 244 15.37 -0.84 -0.67
CA LEU A 244 16.14 0.34 -0.23
C LEU A 244 17.60 0.01 0.03
N ALA A 245 17.89 -1.13 0.65
CA ALA A 245 19.26 -1.56 0.85
C ALA A 245 19.99 -1.75 -0.49
N GLU A 246 19.34 -2.38 -1.47
CA GLU A 246 19.89 -2.55 -2.81
C GLU A 246 20.12 -1.21 -3.52
N LEU A 247 19.17 -0.28 -3.45
CA LEU A 247 19.30 1.07 -4.01
C LEU A 247 20.48 1.82 -3.37
N CYS A 248 20.68 1.69 -2.05
CA CYS A 248 21.83 2.25 -1.35
C CYS A 248 23.15 1.65 -1.86
N LEU A 249 23.23 0.33 -2.01
CA LEU A 249 24.42 -0.35 -2.55
C LEU A 249 24.74 0.09 -3.99
N GLN A 250 23.73 0.28 -4.84
CA GLN A 250 23.92 0.75 -6.22
C GLN A 250 24.60 2.12 -6.30
N ILE A 251 24.35 2.99 -5.32
CA ILE A 251 25.00 4.31 -5.21
C ILE A 251 26.20 4.33 -4.26
N LYS A 252 26.66 3.16 -3.80
CA LYS A 252 27.80 2.95 -2.88
C LYS A 252 27.59 3.52 -1.47
N ASP A 253 26.36 3.56 -0.99
CA ASP A 253 26.01 3.88 0.41
C ASP A 253 25.88 2.58 1.24
N GLU A 254 27.02 2.00 1.61
CA GLU A 254 27.06 0.75 2.41
C GLU A 254 26.46 0.94 3.81
N ALA A 255 26.64 2.11 4.41
CA ALA A 255 26.10 2.42 5.74
C ALA A 255 24.56 2.50 5.71
N GLY A 256 23.99 3.15 4.70
CA GLY A 256 22.54 3.17 4.48
C GLY A 256 21.99 1.77 4.23
N ALA A 257 22.67 0.96 3.41
CA ALA A 257 22.25 -0.41 3.14
C ALA A 257 22.19 -1.27 4.40
N ALA A 258 23.20 -1.19 5.27
CA ALA A 258 23.25 -1.95 6.53
C ALA A 258 22.06 -1.63 7.45
N ILE A 259 21.62 -0.36 7.50
CA ILE A 259 20.45 0.05 8.29
C ILE A 259 19.18 -0.64 7.78
N TYR A 260 18.94 -0.60 6.47
CA TYR A 260 17.71 -1.15 5.91
C TYR A 260 17.69 -2.68 5.93
N ILE A 261 18.84 -3.35 5.77
CA ILE A 261 18.97 -4.80 5.99
C ILE A 261 18.58 -5.18 7.41
N ALA A 262 19.11 -4.47 8.41
CA ALA A 262 18.82 -4.77 9.82
C ALA A 262 17.34 -4.52 10.16
N ARG A 263 16.74 -3.45 9.62
CA ARG A 263 15.30 -3.17 9.79
C ARG A 263 14.42 -4.23 9.12
N ALA A 264 14.75 -4.65 7.90
CA ALA A 264 14.01 -5.68 7.19
C ALA A 264 14.02 -7.00 7.95
N ALA A 265 15.20 -7.42 8.46
CA ALA A 265 15.34 -8.62 9.27
C ALA A 265 14.50 -8.54 10.56
N LYS A 266 14.58 -7.43 11.29
CA LYS A 266 13.81 -7.24 12.53
C LYS A 266 12.30 -7.26 12.29
N ALA A 267 11.82 -6.59 11.24
CA ALA A 267 10.41 -6.59 10.88
C ALA A 267 9.94 -8.00 10.46
N ARG A 268 10.74 -8.72 9.64
CA ARG A 268 10.47 -10.10 9.24
C ARG A 268 10.35 -11.03 10.44
N ASP A 269 11.28 -10.95 11.40
CA ASP A 269 11.24 -11.79 12.59
C ASP A 269 9.97 -11.53 13.43
N SER A 270 9.57 -10.27 13.58
CA SER A 270 8.37 -9.92 14.35
C SER A 270 7.08 -10.28 13.60
N LEU A 271 7.04 -10.21 12.26
CA LEU A 271 5.91 -10.72 11.46
C LEU A 271 5.69 -12.21 11.72
N GLU A 272 6.78 -12.96 11.84
CA GLU A 272 6.74 -14.41 12.04
C GLU A 272 6.34 -14.80 13.46
N GLU A 273 6.76 -14.00 14.45
CA GLU A 273 6.43 -14.20 15.86
C GLU A 273 4.97 -13.82 16.16
N LEU A 274 4.51 -12.68 15.64
CA LEU A 274 3.24 -12.08 16.03
C LEU A 274 2.08 -12.50 15.13
N CYS A 275 2.30 -12.56 13.81
CA CYS A 275 1.21 -12.72 12.85
C CYS A 275 0.97 -14.18 12.45
N TRP A 276 1.97 -15.06 12.51
CA TRP A 276 1.79 -16.47 12.17
C TRP A 276 0.89 -17.20 13.18
N ASP A 277 -0.03 -18.00 12.68
CA ASP A 277 -0.81 -18.93 13.50
C ASP A 277 -0.54 -20.38 13.09
N GLU A 278 0.08 -21.13 14.00
CA GLU A 278 0.45 -22.54 13.76
C GLU A 278 -0.77 -23.46 13.60
N THR A 279 -1.92 -23.11 14.19
CA THR A 279 -3.11 -23.96 14.12
C THR A 279 -3.78 -23.82 12.76
N ASP A 280 -3.91 -22.57 12.31
CA ASP A 280 -4.64 -22.24 11.09
C ASP A 280 -3.73 -22.29 9.84
N GLY A 281 -2.40 -22.27 10.01
CA GLY A 281 -1.46 -22.29 8.87
C GLY A 281 -1.45 -20.99 8.06
N LEU A 282 -1.86 -19.88 8.69
CA LEU A 282 -2.08 -18.57 8.08
C LEU A 282 -1.42 -17.45 8.87
N TYR A 283 -1.24 -16.29 8.24
CA TYR A 283 -0.88 -15.05 8.92
C TYR A 283 -2.12 -14.20 9.18
N TYR A 284 -2.19 -13.61 10.37
CA TYR A 284 -3.24 -12.68 10.77
C TYR A 284 -2.65 -11.35 11.21
N ASP A 285 -3.37 -10.26 10.95
CA ASP A 285 -2.99 -8.95 11.48
C ASP A 285 -3.05 -8.97 13.00
N VAL A 286 -2.29 -8.08 13.64
CA VAL A 286 -2.35 -7.91 15.10
C VAL A 286 -2.69 -6.47 15.47
N ASN A 287 -3.68 -6.30 16.33
CA ASN A 287 -4.17 -5.00 16.79
C ASN A 287 -3.65 -4.66 18.20
N GLY A 288 -3.36 -3.37 18.39
CA GLY A 288 -3.02 -2.79 19.69
C GLY A 288 -1.66 -3.22 20.24
N LYS A 289 -1.31 -2.67 21.41
CA LYS A 289 -0.10 -3.02 22.17
C LYS A 289 -0.13 -4.45 22.69
N GLU A 290 -1.31 -5.05 22.80
CA GLU A 290 -1.55 -6.43 23.20
C GLU A 290 -1.27 -7.43 22.06
N ASN A 291 -1.16 -6.95 20.82
CA ASN A 291 -1.03 -7.75 19.60
C ASN A 291 -2.16 -8.79 19.46
N GLU A 292 -3.41 -8.36 19.66
CA GLU A 292 -4.57 -9.24 19.48
C GLU A 292 -4.73 -9.60 18.00
N LYS A 293 -4.71 -10.90 17.69
CA LYS A 293 -4.83 -11.39 16.30
C LYS A 293 -6.25 -11.15 15.76
N LEU A 294 -6.34 -10.48 14.62
CA LEU A 294 -7.55 -10.34 13.82
C LEU A 294 -7.72 -11.58 12.93
N ARG A 295 -8.43 -12.61 13.42
CA ARG A 295 -8.54 -13.93 12.78
C ARG A 295 -9.53 -13.95 11.60
N VAL A 296 -9.27 -13.14 10.57
CA VAL A 296 -10.09 -13.07 9.36
C VAL A 296 -9.29 -13.51 8.14
N ASN A 297 -9.74 -14.58 7.47
CA ASN A 297 -9.04 -15.20 6.33
C ASN A 297 -9.27 -14.40 5.03
N THR A 298 -8.32 -13.52 4.70
CA THR A 298 -8.31 -12.69 3.49
C THR A 298 -7.03 -12.93 2.69
N PHE A 299 -6.94 -12.48 1.45
CA PHE A 299 -5.73 -12.69 0.63
C PHE A 299 -4.44 -12.18 1.31
N THR A 300 -4.58 -11.20 2.22
CA THR A 300 -3.48 -10.66 3.02
C THR A 300 -2.78 -11.73 3.88
N SER A 301 -3.51 -12.77 4.32
CA SER A 301 -2.96 -13.90 5.07
C SER A 301 -1.96 -14.73 4.26
N LEU A 302 -2.03 -14.65 2.92
CA LEU A 302 -1.14 -15.33 1.98
C LEU A 302 0.03 -14.44 1.51
N MET A 303 -0.02 -13.13 1.75
CA MET A 303 0.99 -12.18 1.27
C MET A 303 2.45 -12.53 1.65
N PRO A 304 2.74 -13.16 2.82
CA PRO A 304 4.10 -13.59 3.14
C PRO A 304 4.74 -14.55 2.12
N LEU A 305 3.98 -15.16 1.19
CA LEU A 305 4.52 -15.89 0.04
C LEU A 305 5.44 -15.03 -0.85
N LEU A 306 5.34 -13.69 -0.79
CA LEU A 306 6.22 -12.77 -1.50
C LEU A 306 7.61 -12.64 -0.85
N LEU A 307 7.76 -13.07 0.41
CA LEU A 307 9.06 -13.03 1.11
C LEU A 307 9.92 -14.21 0.66
N ALA A 308 11.01 -13.94 -0.05
CA ALA A 308 11.89 -14.97 -0.62
C ALA A 308 12.56 -15.89 0.42
N ASP A 309 12.60 -15.47 1.69
CA ASP A 309 13.17 -16.18 2.83
C ASP A 309 12.11 -16.81 3.76
N LEU A 310 10.86 -16.95 3.29
CA LEU A 310 9.82 -17.65 4.03
C LEU A 310 10.20 -19.14 4.20
N ALA A 311 9.97 -19.69 5.40
CA ALA A 311 10.33 -21.06 5.69
C ALA A 311 9.56 -22.05 4.79
N PRO A 312 10.21 -23.09 4.21
CA PRO A 312 9.55 -24.00 3.26
C PRO A 312 8.24 -24.63 3.76
N LYS A 313 8.17 -25.00 5.05
CA LYS A 313 6.93 -25.53 5.66
C LYS A 313 5.77 -24.52 5.65
N LYS A 314 6.07 -23.23 5.81
CA LYS A 314 5.06 -22.17 5.77
C LYS A 314 4.65 -21.86 4.34
N VAL A 315 5.60 -21.91 3.40
CA VAL A 315 5.28 -21.87 1.95
C VAL A 315 4.33 -23.01 1.61
N GLU A 316 4.62 -24.25 2.04
CA GLU A 316 3.74 -25.41 1.82
C GLU A 316 2.34 -25.20 2.41
N ALA A 317 2.25 -24.69 3.65
CA ALA A 317 0.96 -24.40 4.29
C ALA A 317 0.16 -23.32 3.54
N LEU A 318 0.77 -22.17 3.25
CA LEU A 318 0.10 -21.09 2.51
C LEU A 318 -0.27 -21.50 1.09
N MET A 319 0.57 -22.28 0.40
CA MET A 319 0.24 -22.82 -0.92
C MET A 319 -0.91 -23.83 -0.86
N ALA A 320 -1.07 -24.57 0.24
CA ALA A 320 -2.23 -25.44 0.44
C ALA A 320 -3.54 -24.62 0.52
N HIS A 321 -3.54 -23.48 1.21
CA HIS A 321 -4.66 -22.54 1.21
C HIS A 321 -4.89 -21.91 -0.17
N LEU A 322 -3.83 -21.38 -0.80
CA LEU A 322 -3.90 -20.73 -2.11
C LEU A 322 -4.53 -21.65 -3.18
N LEU A 323 -4.13 -22.92 -3.18
CA LEU A 323 -4.56 -23.92 -4.16
C LEU A 323 -5.84 -24.67 -3.73
N ASN A 324 -6.44 -24.31 -2.59
CA ASN A 324 -7.69 -24.90 -2.13
C ASN A 324 -8.88 -24.32 -2.94
N PRO A 325 -9.66 -25.16 -3.66
CA PRO A 325 -10.82 -24.70 -4.44
C PRO A 325 -11.97 -24.15 -3.59
N GLU A 326 -11.99 -24.40 -2.28
CA GLU A 326 -12.98 -23.84 -1.36
C GLU A 326 -12.52 -22.51 -0.73
N GLU A 327 -11.28 -22.07 -0.99
CA GLU A 327 -10.73 -20.84 -0.39
C GLU A 327 -10.29 -19.84 -1.44
N TYR A 328 -9.22 -20.12 -2.18
CA TYR A 328 -8.58 -19.12 -3.04
C TYR A 328 -8.42 -19.56 -4.49
N TRP A 329 -8.58 -20.85 -4.78
CA TRP A 329 -8.46 -21.39 -6.14
C TRP A 329 -9.76 -21.26 -6.94
N ALA A 330 -10.25 -20.02 -7.05
CA ALA A 330 -11.41 -19.64 -7.85
C ALA A 330 -11.14 -19.77 -9.36
N GLU A 331 -12.16 -19.54 -10.20
CA GLU A 331 -11.97 -19.47 -11.67
C GLU A 331 -10.91 -18.42 -12.05
N PHE A 332 -10.94 -17.28 -11.38
CA PHE A 332 -9.91 -16.24 -11.43
C PHE A 332 -9.30 -16.07 -10.03
N PRO A 333 -8.22 -16.80 -9.70
CA PRO A 333 -7.51 -16.60 -8.44
C PRO A 333 -6.74 -15.27 -8.49
N ILE A 334 -6.56 -14.53 -7.40
CA ILE A 334 -6.84 -14.86 -5.99
C ILE A 334 -7.98 -13.94 -5.51
N PRO A 335 -9.10 -14.43 -4.95
CA PRO A 335 -10.16 -13.57 -4.41
C PRO A 335 -9.66 -12.79 -3.18
N SER A 336 -10.22 -11.61 -2.93
CA SER A 336 -9.82 -10.74 -1.81
C SER A 336 -10.15 -11.35 -0.43
N THR A 337 -11.22 -12.14 -0.34
CA THR A 337 -11.63 -12.87 0.86
C THR A 337 -11.72 -14.35 0.50
N ALA A 338 -11.31 -15.25 1.42
CA ALA A 338 -11.43 -16.68 1.17
C ALA A 338 -12.89 -17.06 0.88
N MET A 339 -13.12 -17.90 -0.14
CA MET A 339 -14.46 -18.25 -0.61
C MET A 339 -15.32 -18.96 0.44
N ASN A 340 -14.69 -19.65 1.40
CA ASN A 340 -15.35 -20.29 2.54
C ASN A 340 -15.65 -19.33 3.71
N HIS A 341 -15.20 -18.07 3.64
CA HIS A 341 -15.49 -17.09 4.68
C HIS A 341 -16.95 -16.59 4.56
N PRO A 342 -17.70 -16.43 5.65
CA PRO A 342 -19.11 -16.01 5.60
C PRO A 342 -19.36 -14.66 4.93
N THR A 343 -18.35 -13.78 4.86
CA THR A 343 -18.43 -12.46 4.21
C THR A 343 -17.91 -12.45 2.77
N TYR A 344 -17.56 -13.61 2.19
CA TYR A 344 -17.20 -13.68 0.77
C TYR A 344 -18.39 -13.28 -0.10
N ARG A 345 -18.16 -12.33 -1.01
CA ARG A 345 -19.17 -11.80 -1.93
C ARG A 345 -18.59 -11.68 -3.34
N PRO A 346 -18.83 -12.66 -4.23
CA PRO A 346 -18.31 -12.62 -5.60
C PRO A 346 -19.09 -11.67 -6.52
N GLU A 347 -20.29 -11.24 -6.12
CA GLU A 347 -21.22 -10.48 -6.98
C GLU A 347 -21.32 -8.98 -6.61
N THR A 348 -20.60 -8.54 -5.58
CA THR A 348 -20.61 -7.13 -5.16
C THR A 348 -19.60 -6.36 -6.00
N VAL A 349 -20.08 -5.40 -6.81
CA VAL A 349 -19.29 -4.51 -7.67
C VAL A 349 -19.09 -3.15 -7.01
#